data_AF-A0A9E2ZMB2-F1
#
_entry.id   AF-A0A9E2ZMB2-F1
#
_cell.length_a   1.000
_cell.length_b   1.000
_cell.length_c   1.000
_cell.angle_alpha   90.00
_cell.angle_beta   90.00
_cell.angle_gamma   90.00
#
_symmetry.space_group_name_H-M   'P 1'
#
loop_
_entity.id
_entity.type
_entity.pdbx_description
1 polymer ?
#
loop_
_entity_poly.entity_id
_entity_poly.type
_entity_poly.pdbx_seq_one_letter_code
_entity_poly.pdbx_strand_id
1 'polypeptide(L)'
;MSEVLKRCDFTDDTHVPASGTGSAVSIISSTASDVRADVSLIRAAPGIRYFVRLVESPPPIDRCRPGNPGVTAATIDTDGGGNGSVSLAEPVLPGTTGAWVFIEGPPGDFYSSDVLAPV
;
A
#
# COMPACT_ATOMS: atom_id res chain seq x y z
N MET A 1 0.91 5.28 8.68
CA MET A 1 0.77 3.86 8.29
C MET A 1 1.16 3.02 9.48
N SER A 2 0.50 1.89 9.67
CA SER A 2 0.75 0.97 10.77
C SER A 2 1.21 -0.39 10.27
N GLU A 3 1.92 -1.11 11.13
CA GLU A 3 2.39 -2.48 10.91
C GLU A 3 1.25 -3.49 11.16
N VAL A 4 0.15 -3.33 10.43
CA VAL A 4 -1.04 -4.18 10.52
C VAL A 4 -1.29 -4.78 9.15
N LEU A 5 -1.46 -6.10 9.09
CA LEU A 5 -1.84 -6.75 7.85
C LEU A 5 -3.32 -6.46 7.61
N LYS A 6 -3.65 -5.83 6.48
CA LYS A 6 -5.03 -5.63 6.08
C LYS A 6 -5.43 -6.63 5.01
N ARG A 7 -6.65 -7.14 5.12
CA ARG A 7 -7.32 -7.92 4.08
C ARG A 7 -7.78 -6.99 2.96
N CYS A 8 -8.20 -7.60 1.86
CA CYS A 8 -8.60 -6.86 0.65
C CYS A 8 -9.78 -5.92 0.89
N ASP A 9 -10.68 -6.26 1.80
CA ASP A 9 -11.81 -5.45 2.26
C ASP A 9 -11.43 -4.39 3.31
N PHE A 10 -10.13 -4.12 3.49
CA PHE A 10 -9.56 -3.20 4.46
C PHE A 10 -9.73 -3.60 5.94
N THR A 11 -10.23 -4.81 6.23
CA THR A 11 -10.30 -5.34 7.60
C THR A 11 -8.94 -5.80 8.11
N ASP A 12 -8.70 -5.69 9.41
CA ASP A 12 -7.43 -6.09 10.01
C ASP A 12 -7.32 -7.62 10.13
N ASP A 13 -6.17 -8.17 9.77
CA ASP A 13 -5.80 -9.55 10.08
C ASP A 13 -4.99 -9.59 11.38
N THR A 14 -5.71 -9.76 12.48
CA THR A 14 -5.17 -9.68 13.84
C THR A 14 -4.28 -10.87 14.25
N HIS A 15 -4.15 -11.89 13.40
CA HIS A 15 -3.41 -13.12 13.72
C HIS A 15 -2.00 -13.14 13.13
N VAL A 16 -1.59 -12.07 12.44
CA VAL A 16 -0.27 -11.99 11.81
C VAL A 16 0.59 -10.98 12.57
N PRO A 17 1.63 -11.44 13.30
CA PRO A 17 2.56 -10.54 13.97
C PRO A 17 3.38 -9.79 12.92
N ALA A 18 3.55 -8.49 13.13
CA ALA A 18 4.50 -7.70 12.38
C ALA A 18 5.87 -7.68 13.07
N SER A 19 6.92 -7.69 12.27
CA SER A 19 8.33 -7.61 12.67
C SER A 19 9.08 -6.53 11.88
N GLY A 20 8.35 -5.65 11.20
CA GLY A 20 8.90 -4.46 10.57
C GLY A 20 9.60 -3.57 11.60
N THR A 21 10.55 -2.76 11.13
CA THR A 21 11.26 -1.78 11.98
C THR A 21 11.30 -0.38 11.35
N GLY A 22 10.86 -0.28 10.10
CA GLY A 22 10.76 0.95 9.35
C GLY A 22 9.54 1.78 9.73
N SER A 23 9.43 2.91 9.06
CA SER A 23 8.26 3.78 9.13
C SER A 23 7.83 4.12 7.72
N ALA A 24 6.55 3.95 7.44
CA ALA A 24 5.98 4.23 6.13
C ALA A 24 5.02 5.42 6.20
N VAL A 25 5.05 6.23 5.14
CA VAL A 25 4.11 7.33 4.91
C VAL A 25 3.55 7.18 3.50
N SER A 26 2.23 7.25 3.38
CA SER A 26 1.52 7.32 2.11
C SER A 26 0.74 8.63 2.06
N ILE A 27 0.85 9.33 0.93
CA ILE A 27 0.02 10.49 0.60
C ILE A 27 -0.82 10.06 -0.59
N ILE A 28 -2.12 9.92 -0.36
CA ILE A 28 -3.09 9.53 -1.38
C ILE A 28 -3.86 10.78 -1.81
N SER A 29 -3.97 11.00 -3.11
CA SER A 29 -4.72 12.09 -3.71
C SER A 29 -5.54 11.57 -4.88
N SER A 30 -6.76 12.07 -5.03
CA SER A 30 -7.63 11.73 -6.15
C SER A 30 -7.98 12.96 -6.99
N THR A 31 -8.34 12.68 -8.23
CA THR A 31 -9.06 13.57 -9.14
C THR A 31 -10.32 12.84 -9.62
N ALA A 32 -11.14 13.49 -10.43
CA ALA A 32 -12.35 12.85 -10.97
C ALA A 32 -12.06 11.61 -11.85
N SER A 33 -10.84 11.44 -12.36
CA SER A 33 -10.46 10.35 -13.26
C SER A 33 -9.38 9.44 -12.72
N ASP A 34 -8.52 9.90 -11.81
CA ASP A 34 -7.31 9.19 -11.39
C ASP A 34 -7.09 9.29 -9.88
N VAL A 35 -6.64 8.19 -9.29
CA VAL A 35 -6.12 8.13 -7.92
C VAL A 35 -4.62 7.91 -7.96
N ARG A 36 -3.90 8.63 -7.09
CA ARG A 36 -2.45 8.61 -6.98
C ARG A 36 -2.04 8.38 -5.54
N ALA A 37 -0.96 7.62 -5.34
CA ALA A 37 -0.29 7.48 -4.07
C ALA A 37 1.21 7.75 -4.20
N ASP A 38 1.72 8.66 -3.38
CA ASP A 38 3.14 8.86 -3.16
C ASP A 38 3.53 8.20 -1.83
N VAL A 39 4.43 7.23 -1.90
CA VAL A 39 4.78 6.34 -0.78
C VAL A 39 6.25 6.49 -0.46
N SER A 40 6.55 6.68 0.82
CA SER A 40 7.91 6.75 1.33
C SER A 40 8.09 5.77 2.48
N LEU A 41 9.17 5.03 2.45
CA LEU A 41 9.59 4.07 3.46
C LEU A 41 10.96 4.50 3.98
N ILE A 42 11.10 4.63 5.30
CA ILE A 42 12.35 5.04 5.94
C ILE A 42 12.73 4.06 7.04
N ARG A 43 14.04 3.87 7.25
CA ARG A 43 14.59 2.94 8.26
C ARG A 43 14.06 1.51 8.16
N ALA A 44 13.61 1.08 6.99
CA ALA A 44 13.24 -0.31 6.76
C ALA A 44 14.50 -1.17 6.61
N ALA A 45 14.34 -2.46 6.32
CA ALA A 45 15.49 -3.33 6.09
C ALA A 45 16.33 -2.80 4.90
N PRO A 46 17.64 -2.55 5.06
CA PRO A 46 18.48 -1.98 4.01
C PRO A 46 18.73 -2.95 2.85
N GLY A 47 18.75 -2.44 1.61
CA GLY A 47 19.05 -3.24 0.41
C GLY A 47 17.97 -4.27 0.07
N ILE A 48 16.74 -4.05 0.52
CA ILE A 48 15.60 -4.97 0.35
C ILE A 48 14.58 -4.38 -0.61
N ARG A 49 13.98 -5.25 -1.42
CA ARG A 49 12.84 -4.92 -2.27
C ARG A 49 11.54 -5.09 -1.51
N TYR A 50 10.75 -4.03 -1.45
CA TYR A 50 9.38 -4.00 -0.95
C TYR A 50 8.41 -3.89 -2.12
N PHE A 51 7.28 -4.58 -2.01
CA PHE A 51 6.17 -4.51 -2.95
C PHE A 51 5.12 -3.56 -2.41
N VAL A 52 4.68 -2.62 -3.24
CA VAL A 52 3.68 -1.61 -2.88
C VAL A 52 2.46 -1.80 -3.75
N ARG A 53 1.28 -1.73 -3.15
CA ARG A 53 -0.01 -1.79 -3.83
C ARG A 53 -0.83 -0.56 -3.44
N LEU A 54 -1.38 0.12 -4.44
CA LEU A 54 -2.50 1.04 -4.28
C LEU A 54 -3.77 0.26 -4.62
N VAL A 55 -4.78 0.36 -3.76
CA VAL A 55 -6.00 -0.45 -3.85
C VAL A 55 -7.20 0.46 -3.67
N GLU A 56 -8.11 0.44 -4.65
CA GLU A 56 -9.40 1.10 -4.57
C GLU A 56 -10.42 0.27 -3.77
N SER A 57 -11.34 0.96 -3.09
CA SER A 57 -12.36 0.40 -2.21
C SER A 57 -13.76 0.89 -2.60
N PRO A 58 -14.78 0.01 -2.66
CA PRO A 58 -14.66 -1.43 -2.45
C PRO A 58 -13.87 -2.11 -3.59
N PRO A 59 -13.06 -3.13 -3.30
CA PRO A 59 -12.33 -3.82 -4.35
C PRO A 59 -13.32 -4.54 -5.27
N PRO A 60 -13.13 -4.50 -6.61
CA PRO A 60 -14.05 -5.14 -7.55
C PRO A 60 -14.01 -6.67 -7.48
N ILE A 61 -12.94 -7.25 -6.91
CA ILE A 61 -12.80 -8.69 -6.65
C ILE A 61 -12.05 -8.94 -5.33
N ASP A 62 -12.42 -10.01 -4.62
CA ASP A 62 -11.99 -10.36 -3.24
C ASP A 62 -10.50 -10.71 -3.05
N ARG A 63 -9.60 -10.35 -3.96
CA ARG A 63 -8.18 -10.77 -3.88
C ARG A 63 -7.15 -9.66 -3.93
N CYS A 64 -7.49 -8.40 -4.24
CA CYS A 64 -6.59 -7.24 -4.26
C CYS A 64 -5.16 -7.55 -4.76
N ARG A 65 -5.06 -8.35 -5.84
CA ARG A 65 -3.79 -8.80 -6.41
C ARG A 65 -3.32 -7.78 -7.44
N PRO A 66 -2.00 -7.61 -7.60
CA PRO A 66 -1.46 -6.85 -8.72
C PRO A 66 -2.08 -7.31 -10.05
N GLY A 67 -2.56 -6.36 -10.84
CA GLY A 67 -3.21 -6.62 -12.14
C GLY A 67 -4.72 -6.86 -12.07
N ASN A 68 -5.31 -6.92 -10.87
CA ASN A 68 -6.76 -6.81 -10.72
C ASN A 68 -7.20 -5.36 -11.02
N PRO A 69 -8.43 -5.14 -11.52
CA PRO A 69 -8.97 -3.78 -11.63
C PRO A 69 -8.96 -3.07 -10.26
N GLY A 70 -8.60 -1.79 -10.23
CA GLY A 70 -8.53 -0.98 -9.00
C GLY A 70 -7.38 -1.40 -8.08
N VAL A 71 -6.35 -2.04 -8.65
CA VAL A 71 -5.12 -2.39 -7.95
C VAL A 71 -3.92 -2.16 -8.87
N THR A 72 -3.21 -1.06 -8.63
CA THR A 72 -1.89 -0.85 -9.20
C THR A 72 -0.78 -1.22 -8.24
N ALA A 73 0.33 -1.71 -8.78
CA ALA A 73 1.45 -2.21 -7.99
C ALA A 73 2.79 -1.66 -8.48
N ALA A 74 3.71 -1.44 -7.55
CA ALA A 74 5.07 -1.01 -7.80
C ALA A 74 6.03 -1.61 -6.76
N THR A 75 7.30 -1.26 -6.85
CA THR A 75 8.33 -1.73 -5.91
C THR A 75 9.14 -0.57 -5.38
N ILE A 76 9.54 -0.65 -4.11
CA ILE A 76 10.55 0.21 -3.50
C ILE A 76 11.79 -0.65 -3.27
N ASP A 77 12.92 -0.27 -3.85
CA ASP A 77 14.23 -0.84 -3.50
C ASP A 77 14.88 0.09 -2.47
N THR A 78 15.13 -0.40 -1.25
CA THR A 78 15.71 0.42 -0.18
C THR A 78 17.22 0.59 -0.34
N ASP A 79 17.72 1.78 -0.01
CA ASP A 79 19.15 2.07 0.01
C ASP A 79 19.86 1.48 1.25
N GLY A 80 21.15 1.75 1.40
CA GLY A 80 21.95 1.30 2.56
C GLY A 80 21.51 1.88 3.91
N GLY A 81 20.65 2.92 3.91
CA GLY A 81 20.00 3.47 5.09
C GLY A 81 18.58 2.95 5.32
N GLY A 82 18.09 2.03 4.49
CA GLY A 82 16.72 1.50 4.59
C GLY A 82 15.66 2.47 4.04
N ASN A 83 16.04 3.43 3.21
CA ASN A 83 15.13 4.43 2.66
C ASN A 83 14.76 4.12 1.21
N GLY A 84 13.53 4.43 0.83
CA GLY A 84 13.10 4.39 -0.55
C GLY A 84 11.70 5.01 -0.72
N SER A 85 11.35 5.33 -1.96
CA SER A 85 10.05 5.90 -2.28
C SER A 85 9.58 5.45 -3.66
N VAL A 86 8.27 5.51 -3.86
CA VAL A 86 7.63 5.19 -5.14
C VAL A 86 6.33 5.97 -5.28
N SER A 87 5.96 6.25 -6.52
CA SER A 87 4.66 6.82 -6.87
C SER A 87 3.86 5.82 -7.69
N LEU A 88 2.59 5.66 -7.36
CA LEU A 88 1.64 4.85 -8.10
C LEU A 88 0.47 5.71 -8.53
N ALA A 89 -0.12 5.39 -9.68
CA ALA A 89 -1.38 6.00 -10.12
C ALA A 89 -2.18 4.99 -10.95
N GLU A 90 -3.49 5.11 -10.89
CA GLU A 90 -4.42 4.36 -11.72
C GLU A 90 -5.73 5.14 -11.94
N PRO A 91 -6.48 4.83 -13.03
CA PRO A 91 -7.79 5.42 -13.25
C PRO A 91 -8.80 4.95 -12.20
N VAL A 92 -9.60 5.88 -11.68
CA VAL A 92 -10.66 5.59 -10.70
C VAL A 92 -11.73 4.70 -11.32
N LEU A 93 -12.01 3.57 -10.68
CA LEU A 93 -13.08 2.68 -11.09
C LEU A 93 -14.47 3.23 -10.73
N PRO A 94 -15.49 2.93 -11.54
CA PRO A 94 -16.87 3.26 -11.20
C PRO A 94 -17.28 2.63 -9.87
N GLY A 95 -17.76 3.46 -8.94
CA GLY A 95 -18.22 3.01 -7.62
C GLY A 95 -17.15 2.99 -6.53
N THR A 96 -15.91 3.35 -6.85
CA THR A 96 -14.87 3.57 -5.85
C THR A 96 -15.25 4.73 -4.94
N THR A 97 -15.08 4.51 -3.64
CA THR A 97 -15.38 5.47 -2.56
C THR A 97 -14.14 5.81 -1.72
N GLY A 98 -13.09 5.00 -1.82
CA GLY A 98 -11.84 5.23 -1.13
C GLY A 98 -10.68 4.49 -1.75
N ALA A 99 -9.46 4.80 -1.32
CA ALA A 99 -8.25 4.09 -1.69
C ALA A 99 -7.30 3.95 -0.50
N TRP A 100 -6.44 2.94 -0.54
CA TRP A 100 -5.44 2.67 0.49
C TRP A 100 -4.19 2.05 -0.10
N VAL A 101 -3.10 2.17 0.66
CA VAL A 101 -1.80 1.60 0.30
C VAL A 101 -1.45 0.45 1.24
N PHE A 102 -0.91 -0.61 0.64
CA PHE A 102 -0.27 -1.74 1.31
C PHE A 102 1.18 -1.88 0.86
N ILE A 103 2.09 -2.14 1.79
CA ILE A 103 3.50 -2.41 1.56
C ILE A 103 3.83 -3.78 2.17
N GLU A 104 4.51 -4.62 1.40
CA GLU A 104 4.93 -5.96 1.81
C GLU A 104 6.41 -6.16 1.49
N GLY A 105 7.18 -6.53 2.50
CA GLY A 105 8.60 -6.86 2.41
C GLY A 105 8.85 -8.35 2.72
N PRO A 106 10.01 -8.67 3.31
CA PRO A 106 10.29 -9.99 3.86
C PRO A 106 9.21 -10.44 4.86
N PRO A 107 9.10 -11.74 5.16
CA PRO A 107 8.06 -12.27 6.05
C PRO A 107 7.97 -11.51 7.38
N GLY A 108 6.77 -11.02 7.69
CA GLY A 108 6.49 -10.22 8.90
C GLY A 108 6.70 -8.71 8.74
N ASP A 109 7.28 -8.24 7.63
CA ASP A 109 7.52 -6.82 7.38
C ASP A 109 6.47 -6.26 6.42
N PHE A 110 5.44 -5.61 6.97
CA PHE A 110 4.34 -5.03 6.19
C PHE A 110 3.84 -3.75 6.81
N TYR A 111 3.35 -2.85 5.96
CA TYR A 111 2.80 -1.57 6.36
C TYR A 111 1.50 -1.31 5.61
N SER A 112 0.43 -0.96 6.33
CA SER A 112 -0.86 -0.59 5.75
C SER A 112 -1.22 0.84 6.08
N SER A 113 -2.00 1.46 5.19
CA SER A 113 -2.64 2.75 5.49
C SER A 113 -3.59 2.60 6.67
N ASP A 114 -3.61 3.60 7.56
CA ASP A 114 -4.44 3.57 8.77
C ASP A 114 -5.91 3.83 8.47
N VAL A 115 -6.17 4.53 7.37
CA VAL A 115 -7.50 4.96 6.92
C VAL A 115 -7.66 4.71 5.42
N LEU A 116 -8.91 4.55 4.99
CA LEU A 116 -9.28 4.69 3.58
C LEU A 116 -9.29 6.18 3.25
N ALA A 117 -8.44 6.60 2.32
CA ALA A 117 -8.47 7.95 1.81
C ALA A 117 -9.69 8.10 0.88
N PRO A 118 -10.51 9.15 1.02
CA PRO A 118 -11.63 9.38 0.12
C PRO A 118 -11.12 9.68 -1.30
N VAL A 119 -11.85 9.19 -2.30
CA VAL A 119 -11.54 9.36 -3.73
C VAL A 119 -12.61 10.22 -4.39
#